data_AF-U9TLM8-F1
#
_entry.id   AF-U9TLM8-F1
#
_cell.length_a   1.000
_cell.length_b   1.000
_cell.length_c   1.000
_cell.angle_alpha   90.00
_cell.angle_beta   90.00
_cell.angle_gamma   90.00
#
_symmetry.space_group_name_H-M   'P 1'
#
loop_
_entity.id
_entity.type
_entity.pdbx_description
1 polymer ?
#
loop_
_entity_poly.entity_id
_entity_poly.type
_entity_poly.pdbx_seq_one_letter_code
_entity_poly.pdbx_strand_id
1 'polypeptide(L)'
;MEFVPYDQFKNIEFIASGGFSKIYKATWVNGPINNWYENEPDGWNIFRNNNYTVVLKKLNNSKNITSKELNELKVFYQIYSNRNVLEKYNIARYFGITQDPITKDIMIIMTYYKSGDLIRYLSSDFYRIDWEIKLDNLSSLIVIWG
;
A
#
# COMPACT_ATOMS: atom_id res chain seq x y z
N MET A 1 3.87 -7.90 -0.63
CA MET A 1 4.24 -6.51 -0.32
C MET A 1 5.71 -6.32 -0.66
N GLU A 2 6.06 -5.22 -1.32
CA GLU A 2 7.45 -4.92 -1.70
C GLU A 2 7.99 -3.77 -0.82
N PHE A 3 9.21 -3.90 -0.30
CA PHE A 3 9.97 -2.74 0.17
C PHE A 3 10.74 -2.19 -1.02
N VAL A 4 10.42 -0.95 -1.41
CA VAL A 4 10.98 -0.34 -2.63
C VAL A 4 11.95 0.76 -2.23
N PRO A 5 13.21 0.73 -2.71
CA PRO A 5 14.14 1.85 -2.54
C PRO A 5 13.53 3.16 -3.06
N TYR A 6 13.66 4.24 -2.29
CA TYR A 6 13.01 5.52 -2.60
C TYR A 6 13.45 6.13 -3.93
N ASP A 7 14.69 5.85 -4.34
CA ASP A 7 15.27 6.33 -5.60
C ASP A 7 14.60 5.76 -6.86
N GLN A 8 13.79 4.70 -6.73
CA GLN A 8 12.95 4.15 -7.80
C GLN A 8 11.74 5.05 -8.13
N PHE A 9 11.45 6.05 -7.30
CA PHE A 9 10.35 7.00 -7.54
C PHE A 9 10.88 8.29 -8.16
N LYS A 10 10.33 8.65 -9.32
CA LYS A 10 10.66 9.87 -10.08
C LYS A 10 9.42 10.75 -10.22
N ASN A 11 9.62 12.01 -10.62
CA ASN A 11 8.55 12.98 -10.85
C ASN A 11 7.58 13.07 -9.65
N ILE A 12 8.15 13.19 -8.45
CA ILE A 12 7.39 13.21 -7.20
C ILE A 12 6.73 14.58 -7.06
N GLU A 13 5.40 14.59 -7.08
CA GLU A 13 4.55 15.78 -7.04
C GLU A 13 3.67 15.74 -5.78
N PHE A 14 3.65 16.81 -5.01
CA PHE A 14 2.75 16.92 -3.86
C PHE A 14 1.31 17.14 -4.33
N ILE A 15 0.37 16.34 -3.81
CA ILE A 15 -1.06 16.44 -4.13
C ILE A 15 -1.81 17.15 -3.01
N ALA A 16 -1.66 16.66 -1.78
CA ALA A 16 -2.48 17.10 -0.65
C ALA A 16 -1.84 16.74 0.69
N SER A 17 -2.23 17.46 1.73
CA SER A 17 -1.91 17.14 3.12
C SER A 17 -3.18 17.00 3.94
N GLY A 18 -3.23 15.99 4.81
CA GLY A 18 -4.22 15.88 5.88
C GLY A 18 -3.53 15.88 7.25
N GLY A 19 -4.31 15.72 8.32
CA GLY A 19 -3.78 15.76 9.70
C GLY A 19 -2.67 14.73 9.98
N PHE A 20 -2.77 13.54 9.38
CA PHE A 20 -1.88 12.41 9.70
C PHE A 20 -0.94 12.01 8.56
N SER A 21 -1.09 12.60 7.37
CA SER A 21 -0.29 12.18 6.22
C SER A 21 -0.19 13.25 5.13
N LYS A 22 0.87 13.14 4.33
CA LYS A 22 1.05 13.88 3.07
C LYS A 22 0.94 12.91 1.89
N ILE A 23 0.29 13.34 0.83
CA ILE A 23 0.01 12.53 -0.35
C ILE A 23 0.81 13.10 -1.52
N TYR A 24 1.55 12.22 -2.19
CA TYR A 24 2.35 12.54 -3.35
C TYR A 24 1.96 11.62 -4.51
N LYS A 25 2.05 12.14 -5.72
CA LYS A 25 2.02 11.36 -6.97
C LYS A 25 3.47 11.11 -7.38
N ALA A 26 3.77 9.91 -7.88
CA ALA A 26 5.09 9.60 -8.39
C ALA A 26 5.03 8.63 -9.56
N THR A 27 6.10 8.60 -10.35
CA THR A 27 6.38 7.55 -11.32
C THR A 27 7.29 6.51 -10.67
N TRP A 28 6.82 5.28 -10.51
CA TRP A 28 7.63 4.15 -10.07
C TRP A 28 8.32 3.51 -11.29
N VAL A 29 9.65 3.61 -11.34
CA VAL A 29 10.49 2.98 -12.37
C VAL A 29 10.35 1.46 -12.29
N ASN A 30 10.10 0.82 -13.43
CA ASN A 30 9.82 -0.62 -13.54
C ASN A 30 8.60 -1.12 -12.72
N GLY A 31 7.81 -0.21 -12.15
CA GLY A 31 6.52 -0.51 -11.54
C GLY A 31 6.47 -1.67 -10.53
N PRO A 32 5.25 -2.09 -10.15
CA PRO A 32 5.05 -3.24 -9.28
C PRO A 32 5.32 -4.55 -10.01
N ILE A 33 5.68 -5.57 -9.23
CA ILE A 33 5.80 -6.95 -9.68
C ILE A 33 4.41 -7.48 -10.05
N ASN A 34 4.27 -8.01 -11.28
CA ASN A 34 3.00 -8.52 -11.80
C ASN A 34 2.74 -9.96 -11.42
N ASN A 35 3.75 -10.82 -11.51
CA ASN A 35 3.69 -12.23 -11.16
C ASN A 35 5.04 -12.70 -10.64
N TRP A 36 4.99 -13.63 -9.68
CA TRP A 36 6.12 -14.43 -9.25
C TRP A 36 5.90 -15.80 -9.88
N TYR A 37 6.61 -16.12 -10.97
CA TYR A 37 6.57 -17.48 -11.50
C TYR A 37 7.72 -18.26 -10.88
N GLU A 38 7.36 -19.37 -10.23
CA GLU A 38 8.29 -20.32 -9.63
C GLU A 38 8.68 -21.37 -10.68
N ASN A 39 9.23 -20.93 -11.81
CA ASN A 39 9.61 -21.85 -12.89
C ASN A 39 10.96 -21.41 -13.44
N GLU A 40 12.06 -21.94 -12.88
CA GLU A 40 13.31 -22.35 -13.55
C GLU A 40 14.30 -22.89 -12.48
N PRO A 41 15.26 -23.78 -12.85
CA PRO A 41 16.22 -24.38 -11.91
C PRO A 41 17.11 -23.37 -11.18
N ASP A 42 17.22 -22.14 -11.70
CA ASP A 42 18.19 -21.13 -11.28
C ASP A 42 17.58 -19.93 -10.51
N GLY A 43 16.27 -19.95 -10.19
CA GLY A 43 15.64 -19.01 -9.27
C GLY A 43 14.37 -18.28 -9.77
N TRP A 44 13.97 -17.23 -9.03
CA TRP A 44 12.73 -16.48 -9.25
C TRP A 44 12.82 -15.54 -10.47
N ASN A 45 12.04 -15.79 -11.51
CA ASN A 45 11.88 -14.86 -12.64
C ASN A 45 10.85 -13.75 -12.29
N ILE A 46 11.34 -12.54 -12.00
CA ILE A 46 10.51 -11.39 -11.61
C ILE A 46 10.06 -10.62 -12.85
N PHE A 47 8.77 -10.70 -13.18
CA PHE A 47 8.16 -9.85 -14.22
C PHE A 47 7.62 -8.56 -13.62
N ARG A 48 8.20 -7.45 -14.04
CA ARG A 48 7.86 -6.09 -13.63
C ARG A 48 7.07 -5.37 -14.72
N ASN A 49 6.19 -4.45 -14.32
CA ASN A 49 5.54 -3.55 -15.26
C ASN A 49 6.54 -2.56 -15.88
N ASN A 50 6.14 -1.89 -16.95
CA ASN A 50 6.76 -0.62 -17.34
C ASN A 50 6.51 0.45 -16.26
N ASN A 51 7.11 1.63 -16.43
CA ASN A 51 6.90 2.78 -15.54
C ASN A 51 5.43 2.94 -15.14
N TYR A 52 5.16 2.98 -13.84
CA TYR A 52 3.81 2.95 -13.29
C TYR A 52 3.53 4.18 -12.44
N THR A 53 2.39 4.84 -12.63
CA THR A 53 2.00 6.00 -11.80
C THR A 53 1.40 5.51 -10.49
N VAL A 54 1.94 5.98 -9.38
CA VAL A 54 1.52 5.59 -8.02
C VAL A 54 1.23 6.80 -7.15
N VAL A 55 0.55 6.53 -6.05
CA VAL A 55 0.47 7.43 -4.90
C VAL A 55 1.43 6.96 -3.82
N LEU A 56 2.19 7.91 -3.27
CA LEU A 56 2.98 7.74 -2.06
C LEU A 56 2.29 8.49 -0.93
N LYS A 57 1.70 7.75 0.02
CA LYS A 57 1.10 8.31 1.23
C LYS A 57 2.13 8.28 2.35
N LYS A 58 2.76 9.42 2.61
CA LYS A 58 3.76 9.62 3.67
C LYS A 58 3.06 9.82 5.01
N LEU A 59 3.38 8.98 5.98
CA LEU A 59 2.83 9.07 7.33
C LEU A 59 3.67 10.06 8.15
N ASN A 60 3.00 11.04 8.76
CA ASN A 60 3.69 12.08 9.53
C ASN A 60 4.37 11.47 10.77
N ASN A 61 5.60 11.88 11.08
CA ASN A 61 6.35 11.47 12.28
C ASN A 61 6.52 9.95 12.45
N SER A 62 6.53 9.21 11.34
CA SER A 62 6.59 7.75 11.34
C SER A 62 8.02 7.19 11.39
N LYS A 63 9.03 8.06 11.50
CA LYS A 63 10.44 7.67 11.69
C LYS A 63 10.69 6.67 12.82
N ASN A 64 9.88 6.73 13.88
CA ASN A 64 10.00 5.92 15.10
C ASN A 64 8.74 5.05 15.30
N ILE A 65 8.17 4.50 14.22
CA ILE A 65 7.01 3.61 14.35
C ILE A 65 7.32 2.48 15.33
N THR A 66 6.44 2.35 16.31
CA THR A 66 6.48 1.28 17.30
C THR A 66 6.03 -0.04 16.70
N SER A 67 6.41 -1.16 17.33
CA SER A 67 5.95 -2.49 16.94
C SER A 67 4.42 -2.60 16.91
N LYS A 68 3.71 -1.85 17.75
CA LYS A 68 2.25 -1.79 17.79
C LYS A 68 1.65 -1.13 16.55
N GLU A 69 2.15 0.05 16.17
CA GLU A 69 1.70 0.77 14.96
C GLU A 69 2.02 -0.04 13.68
N LEU A 70 3.14 -0.75 13.69
CA LEU A 70 3.53 -1.65 12.61
C LEU A 70 2.61 -2.89 12.53
N ASN A 71 2.08 -3.35 13.67
CA ASN A 71 1.08 -4.41 13.73
C ASN A 71 -0.27 -3.97 13.15
N GLU A 72 -0.69 -2.73 13.42
CA GLU A 72 -1.90 -2.16 12.82
C GLU A 72 -1.77 -2.03 11.29
N LEU A 73 -0.61 -1.60 10.79
CA LEU A 73 -0.32 -1.60 9.35
C LEU A 73 -0.34 -3.00 8.74
N LYS A 74 0.16 -4.01 9.47
CA LYS A 74 0.12 -5.42 9.03
C LYS A 74 -1.32 -5.95 8.96
N VAL A 75 -2.12 -5.73 10.00
CA VAL A 75 -3.53 -6.15 10.04
C VAL A 75 -4.33 -5.46 8.94
N PHE A 76 -4.12 -4.15 8.77
CA PHE A 76 -4.70 -3.39 7.67
C PHE A 76 -4.31 -4.02 6.33
N TYR A 77 -3.02 -4.21 6.07
CA TYR A 77 -2.57 -4.87 4.84
C TYR A 77 -3.19 -6.26 4.65
N GLN A 78 -3.30 -7.11 5.69
CA GLN A 78 -3.90 -8.44 5.57
C GLN A 78 -5.36 -8.38 5.13
N ILE A 79 -6.16 -7.48 5.71
CA ILE A 79 -7.55 -7.27 5.32
C ILE A 79 -7.64 -6.81 3.85
N TYR A 80 -6.77 -5.88 3.45
CA TYR A 80 -6.81 -5.23 2.15
C TYR A 80 -5.97 -5.92 1.07
N SER A 81 -5.27 -7.02 1.37
CA SER A 81 -4.57 -7.85 0.38
C SER A 81 -5.41 -9.05 -0.06
N ASN A 82 -6.55 -9.29 0.58
CA ASN A 82 -7.54 -10.25 0.13
C ASN A 82 -8.17 -9.76 -1.20
N ARG A 83 -7.85 -10.44 -2.30
CA ARG A 83 -8.33 -10.10 -3.66
C ARG A 83 -9.85 -9.99 -3.74
N ASN A 84 -10.58 -10.83 -2.99
CA ASN A 84 -12.05 -10.81 -2.96
C ASN A 84 -12.58 -9.51 -2.33
N VAL A 85 -11.87 -8.96 -1.34
CA VAL A 85 -12.22 -7.68 -0.69
C VAL A 85 -11.88 -6.52 -1.63
N LEU A 86 -10.71 -6.57 -2.28
CA LEU A 86 -10.28 -5.54 -3.23
C LEU A 86 -11.25 -5.37 -4.41
N GLU A 87 -11.66 -6.48 -5.03
CA GLU A 87 -12.56 -6.48 -6.19
C GLU A 87 -14.00 -6.12 -5.80
N LYS A 88 -14.49 -6.64 -4.67
CA LYS A 88 -15.86 -6.38 -4.21
C LYS A 88 -16.12 -4.93 -3.80
N TYR A 89 -15.13 -4.25 -3.23
CA TYR A 89 -15.29 -2.91 -2.66
C TYR A 89 -14.51 -1.82 -3.41
N ASN A 90 -13.92 -2.15 -4.57
CA ASN A 90 -13.14 -1.23 -5.40
C ASN A 90 -12.02 -0.52 -4.61
N ILE A 91 -11.32 -1.29 -3.77
CA ILE A 91 -10.28 -0.76 -2.90
C ILE A 91 -8.97 -0.63 -3.70
N ALA A 92 -8.29 0.51 -3.53
CA ALA A 92 -6.93 0.75 -3.99
C ALA A 92 -5.99 -0.39 -3.59
N ARG A 93 -5.26 -0.90 -4.58
CA ARG A 93 -4.23 -1.90 -4.35
C ARG A 93 -3.05 -1.27 -3.62
N TYR A 94 -2.64 -1.92 -2.53
CA TYR A 94 -1.42 -1.61 -1.80
C TYR A 94 -0.27 -2.44 -2.34
N PHE A 95 0.75 -1.78 -2.88
CA PHE A 95 1.90 -2.46 -3.48
C PHE A 95 3.00 -2.75 -2.46
N GLY A 96 3.22 -1.81 -1.55
CA GLY A 96 4.46 -1.79 -0.81
C GLY A 96 4.60 -0.61 0.14
N ILE A 97 5.80 -0.52 0.71
CA ILE A 97 6.25 0.65 1.43
C ILE A 97 7.61 1.10 0.90
N THR A 98 7.90 2.38 1.06
CA THR A 98 9.24 2.96 0.92
C THR A 98 9.51 3.86 2.13
N GLN A 99 10.73 4.34 2.26
CA GLN A 99 11.11 5.23 3.35
C GLN A 99 11.70 6.52 2.77
N ASP A 100 11.19 7.66 3.24
CA ASP A 100 11.73 8.96 2.87
C ASP A 100 13.20 9.06 3.34
N PRO A 101 14.18 9.32 2.46
CA PRO A 101 15.58 9.27 2.81
C PRO A 101 15.99 10.39 3.78
N ILE A 102 15.24 11.49 3.82
CA ILE A 102 15.52 12.68 4.64
C ILE A 102 14.82 12.55 5.99
N THR A 103 13.49 12.40 5.99
CA THR A 103 12.72 12.42 7.25
C THR A 103 12.64 11.05 7.92
N LYS A 104 13.01 9.99 7.21
CA LYS A 104 12.85 8.58 7.61
C LYS A 104 11.42 8.13 7.83
N ASP A 105 10.45 8.96 7.45
CA ASP A 105 9.04 8.58 7.50
C ASP A 105 8.72 7.48 6.50
N ILE A 106 7.85 6.57 6.91
CA ILE A 106 7.30 5.52 6.07
C ILE A 106 6.31 6.13 5.07
N MET A 107 6.39 5.65 3.83
CA MET A 107 5.46 5.99 2.77
C MET A 107 4.82 4.72 2.22
N ILE A 108 3.49 4.70 2.18
CA ILE A 108 2.71 3.60 1.60
C ILE A 108 2.58 3.82 0.10
N ILE A 109 2.85 2.78 -0.69
CA ILE A 109 2.77 2.79 -2.15
C ILE A 109 1.44 2.16 -2.58
N MET A 110 0.61 2.90 -3.34
CA MET A 110 -0.70 2.43 -3.78
C MET A 110 -1.08 2.93 -5.18
N THR A 111 -2.13 2.36 -5.76
CA THR A 111 -2.65 2.75 -7.09
C THR A 111 -3.03 4.23 -7.14
N TYR A 112 -2.66 4.90 -8.23
CA TYR A 112 -3.15 6.24 -8.56
C TYR A 112 -4.42 6.17 -9.43
N TYR A 113 -5.46 6.92 -9.04
CA TYR A 113 -6.70 7.08 -9.80
C TYR A 113 -6.80 8.53 -10.29
N LYS A 114 -7.04 8.73 -11.59
CA LYS A 114 -6.97 10.04 -12.29
C LYS A 114 -8.12 11.01 -11.96
N SER A 115 -9.19 10.59 -11.27
CA SER A 115 -10.40 11.40 -10.99
C SER A 115 -10.48 11.89 -9.55
N GLY A 116 -11.37 12.85 -9.26
CA GLY A 116 -11.70 13.34 -7.90
C GLY A 116 -12.10 12.25 -6.88
N ASP A 117 -12.22 10.99 -7.34
CA ASP A 117 -12.25 9.80 -6.52
C ASP A 117 -11.03 9.65 -5.63
N LEU A 118 -9.83 10.10 -6.04
CA LEU A 118 -8.63 9.89 -5.22
C LEU A 118 -8.70 10.62 -3.88
N ILE A 119 -9.17 11.87 -3.85
CA ILE A 119 -9.37 12.62 -2.59
C ILE A 119 -10.54 12.05 -1.80
N ARG A 120 -11.65 11.69 -2.46
CA ARG A 120 -12.81 11.05 -1.83
C ARG A 120 -12.43 9.72 -1.17
N TYR A 121 -11.75 8.84 -1.89
CA TYR A 121 -11.23 7.54 -1.49
C TYR A 121 -10.19 7.64 -0.34
N LEU A 122 -9.26 8.60 -0.42
CA LEU A 122 -8.26 8.84 0.64
C LEU A 122 -8.89 9.42 1.93
N SER A 123 -10.11 9.98 1.84
CA SER A 123 -10.84 10.59 2.95
C SER A 123 -11.91 9.68 3.60
N SER A 124 -12.42 8.64 2.92
CA SER A 124 -13.64 7.93 3.39
C SER A 124 -13.54 6.44 3.73
N ASP A 125 -12.50 5.70 3.30
CA ASP A 125 -12.69 4.24 3.19
C ASP A 125 -12.19 3.40 4.38
N PHE A 126 -11.33 3.94 5.26
CA PHE A 126 -11.05 3.29 6.55
C PHE A 126 -12.31 3.17 7.43
N TYR A 127 -13.25 4.11 7.27
CA TYR A 127 -14.48 4.20 8.06
C TYR A 127 -15.72 3.65 7.35
N ARG A 128 -15.67 3.40 6.03
CA ARG A 128 -16.81 2.83 5.27
C ARG A 128 -16.91 1.32 5.29
N ILE A 129 -15.83 0.60 5.59
CA ILE A 129 -15.93 -0.84 5.81
C ILE A 129 -16.54 -1.08 7.19
N ASP A 130 -17.70 -1.73 7.17
CA ASP A 130 -18.48 -2.09 8.34
C ASP A 130 -17.60 -2.85 9.35
N TRP A 131 -17.78 -2.56 10.63
CA TRP A 131 -16.98 -3.16 11.69
C TRP A 131 -17.12 -4.69 11.71
N GLU A 132 -18.30 -5.19 11.32
CA GLU A 132 -18.56 -6.62 11.17
C GLU A 132 -17.63 -7.28 10.15
N ILE A 133 -17.38 -6.63 9.00
CA ILE A 133 -16.48 -7.16 7.97
C ILE A 133 -15.02 -7.18 8.45
N LYS A 134 -14.62 -6.19 9.25
CA LYS A 134 -13.28 -6.17 9.87
C LYS A 134 -13.12 -7.30 10.86
N LEU A 135 -14.15 -7.57 11.68
CA LEU A 135 -14.18 -8.65 12.66
C LEU A 135 -14.21 -10.03 11.99
N ASP A 136 -14.97 -10.20 10.91
CA ASP A 136 -15.03 -11.46 10.15
C ASP A 136 -13.70 -11.80 9.46
N ASN A 137 -13.00 -10.80 8.91
CA ASN A 137 -11.67 -11.05 8.38
C ASN A 137 -10.67 -11.37 9.49
N LEU A 138 -10.74 -10.67 10.63
CA LEU A 138 -9.89 -10.97 11.79
C LEU A 138 -10.15 -12.38 12.35
N SER A 139 -11.41 -12.81 12.42
CA SER A 139 -11.77 -14.15 12.91
C SER A 139 -11.30 -15.25 11.95
N SER A 140 -11.37 -15.01 10.63
CA SER A 140 -10.87 -15.95 9.61
C SER A 140 -9.35 -16.17 9.68
N LEU A 141 -8.58 -15.21 10.20
CA LEU A 141 -7.13 -15.33 10.38
C LEU A 141 -6.75 -16.14 11.62
N ILE A 142 -7.59 -16.15 12.65
CA ILE A 142 -7.39 -16.92 13.88
C ILE A 142 -7.63 -18.42 13.63
N VAL A 143 -8.58 -18.76 12.75
CA VAL A 143 -8.92 -20.17 12.44
C VAL A 143 -7.84 -20.89 11.63
N ILE A 144 -6.92 -20.17 10.97
CA ILE A 144 -5.83 -20.78 10.18
C ILE A 144 -4.62 -21.19 11.07
N TRP A 145 -4.61 -20.80 12.35
CA TRP A 145 -3.59 -21.17 13.33
C TRP A 145 -4.17 -21.93 14.54
N GLY A 146 -5.25 -22.69 14.32
CA GLY A 146 -5.85 -23.60 15.29
C GLY A 146 -5.65 -25.06 14.91
#